data_AF-X1AN89-F1
#
_entry.id   AF-X1AN89-F1
#
_cell.length_a   1.000
_cell.length_b   1.000
_cell.length_c   1.000
_cell.angle_alpha   90.00
_cell.angle_beta   90.00
_cell.angle_gamma   90.00
#
_symmetry.space_group_name_H-M   'P 1'
#
loop_
_entity.id
_entity.type
_entity.pdbx_description
1 polymer ?
#
loop_
_entity_poly.entity_id
_entity_poly.type
_entity_poly.pdbx_seq_one_letter_code
_entity_poly.pdbx_strand_id
1 'polypeptide(L)'
;MYDLLQEKGAGHIKIYGGGGGVILPKELEELHNYGIARLFTPDDGRTMGLQGMINEVVKGADFPTGKNVNITGKDIKNRDYRLIARLISAAENYPKEVKDLLVSLNQDKNKTPVIG
;
A
#
# COMPACT_ATOMS: atom_id res chain seq x y z
N MET A 1 -7.21 -3.42 12.33
CA MET A 1 -6.36 -2.91 11.22
C MET A 1 -6.91 -3.34 9.88
N TYR A 2 -7.15 -4.64 9.65
CA TYR A 2 -7.77 -5.14 8.41
C TYR A 2 -9.07 -4.40 8.08
N ASP A 3 -10.02 -4.33 9.02
CA ASP A 3 -11.31 -3.66 8.79
C ASP A 3 -11.14 -2.18 8.44
N LEU A 4 -10.26 -1.48 9.17
CA LEU A 4 -9.98 -0.07 8.91
C LEU A 4 -9.41 0.15 7.50
N LEU A 5 -8.59 -0.77 7.00
CA LEU A 5 -8.10 -0.73 5.63
C LEU A 5 -9.24 -0.96 4.64
N GLN A 6 -10.15 -1.90 4.90
CA GLN A 6 -11.33 -2.13 4.06
C GLN A 6 -12.25 -0.89 4.03
N GLU A 7 -12.59 -0.35 5.20
CA GLU A 7 -13.40 0.86 5.35
C GLU A 7 -12.81 2.07 4.62
N LYS A 8 -11.48 2.18 4.57
CA LYS A 8 -10.76 3.27 3.88
C LYS A 8 -10.50 2.99 2.40
N GLY A 9 -10.98 1.88 1.85
CA GLY A 9 -10.78 1.49 0.44
C GLY A 9 -9.34 1.05 0.13
N ALA A 10 -8.60 0.63 1.14
CA ALA A 10 -7.21 0.20 1.09
C ALA A 10 -7.04 -1.34 1.25
N GLY A 11 -8.07 -2.12 0.91
CA GLY A 11 -8.07 -3.59 1.03
C GLY A 11 -7.04 -4.32 0.17
N HIS A 12 -6.36 -3.62 -0.75
CA HIS A 12 -5.24 -4.15 -1.53
C HIS A 12 -3.94 -4.26 -0.72
N ILE A 13 -3.87 -3.62 0.46
CA ILE A 13 -2.72 -3.69 1.34
C ILE A 13 -2.73 -5.05 2.06
N LYS A 14 -1.69 -5.84 1.80
CA LYS A 14 -1.50 -7.16 2.42
C LYS A 14 -0.92 -7.01 3.82
N ILE A 15 -1.46 -7.77 4.77
CA ILE A 15 -1.01 -7.76 6.16
C ILE A 15 -0.19 -9.01 6.45
N TYR A 16 1.02 -8.81 6.97
CA TYR A 16 1.94 -9.86 7.40
C TYR A 16 2.27 -9.68 8.88
N GLY A 17 2.63 -10.75 9.58
CA GLY A 17 3.02 -10.69 10.98
C GLY A 17 3.61 -11.99 11.51
N GLY A 18 3.93 -12.01 12.80
CA GLY A 18 4.42 -13.20 13.50
C GLY A 18 4.35 -12.99 15.00
N GLY A 19 4.02 -14.05 15.74
CA GLY A 19 3.85 -14.01 17.20
C GLY A 19 4.76 -14.98 17.95
N GLY A 20 5.74 -15.59 17.26
CA GLY A 20 6.46 -16.73 17.80
C GLY A 20 5.46 -17.84 18.14
N GLY A 21 5.38 -18.27 19.40
CA GLY A 21 4.44 -19.31 19.85
C GLY A 21 3.12 -18.81 20.43
N VAL A 22 2.83 -17.50 20.36
CA VAL A 22 1.62 -16.92 20.98
C VAL A 22 0.36 -17.19 20.15
N ILE A 23 0.51 -17.23 18.82
CA ILE A 23 -0.62 -17.42 17.90
C ILE A 23 -0.79 -18.92 17.63
N LEU A 24 -1.92 -19.48 18.04
CA LEU A 24 -2.23 -20.90 17.87
C LEU A 24 -2.56 -21.23 16.41
N PRO A 25 -2.36 -22.49 15.97
CA PRO A 25 -2.67 -22.89 14.59
C PRO A 25 -4.11 -22.57 14.15
N LYS A 26 -5.08 -22.75 15.05
CA LYS A 26 -6.48 -22.43 14.78
C LYS A 26 -6.71 -20.93 14.58
N GLU A 27 -6.07 -20.10 15.40
CA GLU A 27 -6.16 -18.63 15.28
C GLU A 27 -5.50 -18.14 13.99
N LEU A 28 -4.41 -18.79 13.57
CA LEU A 28 -3.74 -18.51 12.31
C LEU A 28 -4.66 -18.80 11.11
N GLU A 29 -5.32 -19.95 11.09
CA GLU A 29 -6.31 -20.31 10.07
C GLU A 29 -7.48 -19.31 10.06
N GLU A 30 -8.01 -18.95 11.22
CA GLU A 30 -9.08 -17.94 11.34
C GLU A 30 -8.64 -16.58 10.77
N LEU A 31 -7.43 -16.12 11.08
CA LEU A 31 -6.90 -14.84 10.59
C LEU A 31 -6.60 -14.86 9.08
N HIS A 32 -6.12 -15.99 8.54
CA HIS A 32 -5.91 -16.12 7.08
C HIS A 32 -7.26 -16.11 6.35
N ASN A 33 -8.25 -16.83 6.86
CA ASN A 33 -9.61 -16.81 6.33
C ASN A 33 -10.27 -15.43 6.44
N TYR A 34 -9.90 -14.65 7.47
CA TYR A 34 -10.33 -13.27 7.62
C TYR A 34 -9.72 -12.32 6.58
N GLY A 35 -8.62 -12.70 5.93
CA GLY A 35 -7.96 -11.93 4.89
C GLY A 35 -6.57 -11.40 5.24
N ILE A 36 -5.99 -11.83 6.37
CA ILE A 36 -4.56 -11.58 6.66
C ILE A 36 -3.72 -12.43 5.71
N ALA A 37 -2.72 -11.83 5.06
CA ALA A 37 -2.02 -12.49 3.95
C ALA A 37 -1.14 -13.65 4.43
N ARG A 38 -0.38 -13.47 5.51
CA ARG A 38 0.43 -14.53 6.13
C ARG A 38 0.81 -14.15 7.57
N LEU A 39 0.86 -15.14 8.44
CA LEU A 39 1.43 -15.03 9.78
C LEU A 39 2.49 -16.12 9.92
N PHE A 40 3.70 -15.75 10.31
CA PHE A 40 4.83 -16.66 10.41
C PHE A 40 4.90 -17.27 11.82
N THR A 41 5.05 -18.59 11.85
CA THR A 41 5.20 -19.42 13.05
C THR A 41 6.68 -19.70 13.35
N PRO A 42 7.03 -20.23 14.54
CA PRO A 42 8.41 -20.61 14.86
C PRO A 42 8.92 -21.71 13.93
N ASP A 43 8.03 -22.60 13.49
CA ASP A 43 8.37 -23.70 12.58
C ASP A 43 8.59 -23.20 11.14
N ASP A 44 7.87 -22.16 10.70
CA ASP A 44 8.22 -21.46 9.44
C ASP A 44 9.64 -20.88 9.54
N GLY A 45 9.99 -20.28 10.69
CA GLY A 45 11.35 -19.78 10.93
C GLY A 45 12.43 -20.86 10.87
N ARG A 46 12.14 -22.06 11.38
CA ARG A 46 13.05 -23.21 11.31
C ARG A 46 13.19 -23.79 9.90
N THR A 47 12.10 -23.79 9.14
CA THR A 47 12.03 -24.43 7.81
C THR A 47 12.54 -23.51 6.71
N MET A 48 12.12 -22.24 6.75
CA MET A 48 12.40 -21.24 5.70
C MET A 48 13.62 -20.37 6.02
N GLY A 49 13.96 -20.24 7.30
CA GLY A 49 14.88 -19.21 7.78
C GLY A 49 14.32 -17.80 7.64
N LEU A 50 15.01 -16.83 8.24
CA LEU A 50 14.62 -15.41 8.19
C LEU A 50 14.51 -14.90 6.75
N GLN A 51 15.51 -15.21 5.92
CA GLN A 51 15.54 -14.75 4.53
C GLN A 51 14.37 -15.32 3.72
N GLY A 52 14.01 -16.59 3.94
CA GLY A 52 12.88 -17.21 3.26
C GLY A 52 11.57 -16.50 3.58
N MET A 53 11.35 -16.18 4.87
CA MET A 53 10.16 -15.43 5.30
C MET A 53 10.11 -14.02 4.69
N ILE A 54 11.23 -13.28 4.70
CA ILE A 54 11.27 -11.94 4.08
C ILE A 54 11.04 -12.00 2.57
N ASN A 55 11.63 -12.98 1.89
CA ASN A 55 11.42 -13.17 0.45
C ASN A 55 9.94 -13.41 0.12
N GLU A 56 9.20 -14.13 0.96
CA GLU A 56 7.76 -14.33 0.78
C GLU A 56 6.97 -13.02 0.91
N VAL A 57 7.30 -12.20 1.91
CA VAL A 57 6.68 -10.87 2.09
C VAL A 57 6.95 -9.99 0.87
N VAL A 58 8.20 -9.91 0.42
CA VAL A 58 8.60 -9.10 -0.74
C VAL A 58 7.88 -9.56 -2.00
N LYS A 59 7.86 -10.87 -2.28
CA LYS A 59 7.10 -11.43 -3.42
C LYS A 59 5.61 -11.09 -3.35
N GLY A 60 5.05 -11.09 -2.15
CA GLY A 60 3.66 -10.69 -1.92
C GLY A 60 3.39 -9.23 -2.27
N ALA A 61 4.37 -8.35 -2.14
CA ALA A 61 4.27 -6.92 -2.40
C ALA A 61 4.88 -6.49 -3.75
N ASP A 62 5.34 -7.43 -4.58
CA ASP A 62 6.04 -7.16 -5.85
C ASP A 62 5.06 -6.79 -6.97
N PHE A 63 4.45 -5.61 -6.84
CA PHE A 63 3.62 -5.02 -7.88
C PHE A 63 3.63 -3.49 -7.78
N PRO A 64 3.63 -2.79 -8.92
CA PRO A 64 3.61 -1.33 -8.94
C PRO A 64 2.27 -0.78 -8.43
N THR A 65 2.33 0.35 -7.73
CA THR A 65 1.16 1.08 -7.24
C THR A 65 0.99 2.40 -8.00
N GLY A 66 -0.21 2.98 -7.95
CA GLY A 66 -0.49 4.24 -8.66
C GLY A 66 -1.01 4.06 -10.10
N LYS A 67 -1.48 2.88 -10.48
CA LYS A 67 -2.20 2.70 -11.76
C LYS A 67 -3.60 3.30 -11.70
N ASN A 68 -4.09 3.83 -12.84
CA ASN A 68 -5.45 4.37 -13.01
C ASN A 68 -5.84 5.41 -11.94
N VAL A 69 -4.95 6.36 -11.64
CA VAL A 69 -5.27 7.41 -10.67
C VAL A 69 -6.18 8.44 -11.31
N ASN A 70 -7.35 8.63 -10.69
CA ASN A 70 -8.28 9.69 -11.01
C ASN A 70 -8.37 10.62 -9.80
N ILE A 71 -7.84 11.83 -9.94
CA ILE A 71 -7.84 12.85 -8.91
C ILE A 71 -8.15 14.20 -9.56
N THR A 72 -8.94 15.01 -8.88
CA THR A 72 -9.29 16.36 -9.33
C THR A 72 -8.65 17.43 -8.44
N GLY A 73 -8.56 18.66 -8.93
CA GLY A 73 -8.07 19.79 -8.12
C GLY A 73 -8.88 20.04 -6.84
N LYS A 74 -10.16 19.61 -6.80
CA LYS A 74 -11.00 19.70 -5.60
C LYS A 74 -10.53 18.73 -4.52
N ASP A 75 -10.13 17.52 -4.90
CA ASP A 75 -9.66 16.50 -3.95
C ASP A 75 -8.37 16.94 -3.25
N ILE A 76 -7.50 17.64 -3.98
CA ILE A 76 -6.27 18.25 -3.44
C ILE A 76 -6.62 19.39 -2.47
N LYS A 77 -7.55 20.29 -2.86
CA LYS A 77 -8.00 21.40 -1.99
C LYS A 77 -8.66 20.87 -0.70
N ASN A 78 -9.40 19.78 -0.80
CA ASN A 78 -10.04 19.08 0.32
C ASN A 78 -9.07 18.21 1.13
N ARG A 79 -7.79 18.13 0.74
CA ARG A 79 -6.75 17.33 1.40
C ARG A 79 -7.11 15.85 1.50
N ASP A 80 -7.63 15.24 0.43
CA ASP A 80 -7.75 13.77 0.40
C ASP A 80 -6.35 13.14 0.27
N TYR A 81 -5.75 12.87 1.44
CA TYR A 81 -4.40 12.31 1.54
C TYR A 81 -4.23 11.00 0.79
N ARG A 82 -5.30 10.19 0.61
CA ARG A 82 -5.21 8.90 -0.09
C ARG A 82 -5.04 9.11 -1.58
N LEU A 83 -5.84 10.01 -2.16
CA LEU A 83 -5.74 10.33 -3.58
C LEU A 83 -4.41 11.03 -3.89
N ILE A 84 -3.96 11.92 -3.00
CA ILE A 84 -2.65 12.57 -3.13
C ILE A 84 -1.51 11.54 -3.06
N ALA A 85 -1.53 10.62 -2.09
CA ALA A 85 -0.52 9.57 -1.98
C ALA A 85 -0.49 8.68 -3.25
N ARG A 86 -1.67 8.30 -3.77
CA ARG A 86 -1.76 7.56 -5.03
C ARG A 86 -1.22 8.34 -6.22
N LEU A 87 -1.47 9.64 -6.29
CA LEU A 87 -0.92 10.52 -7.33
C LEU A 87 0.61 10.55 -7.29
N ILE A 88 1.21 10.62 -6.10
CA ILE A 88 2.67 10.57 -5.93
C ILE A 88 3.22 9.25 -6.47
N SER A 89 2.66 8.11 -6.04
CA SER A 89 3.07 6.79 -6.55
C SER A 89 2.87 6.66 -8.06
N ALA A 90 1.83 7.27 -8.61
CA ALA A 90 1.56 7.29 -10.05
C ALA A 90 2.57 8.15 -10.82
N ALA A 91 2.97 9.29 -10.27
CA ALA A 91 4.00 10.13 -10.86
C ALA A 91 5.38 9.44 -10.89
N GLU A 92 5.67 8.63 -9.87
CA GLU A 92 6.91 7.84 -9.78
C GLU A 92 6.90 6.62 -10.73
N ASN A 93 5.84 5.80 -10.69
CA ASN A 93 5.79 4.54 -11.43
C ASN A 93 5.25 4.67 -12.86
N TYR A 94 4.40 5.67 -13.14
CA TYR A 94 3.68 5.86 -14.40
C TYR A 94 3.75 7.32 -14.91
N PRO A 95 4.94 7.93 -15.03
CA PRO A 95 5.09 9.35 -15.33
C PRO A 95 4.45 9.79 -16.66
N LYS A 96 4.42 8.90 -17.66
CA LYS A 96 3.81 9.19 -18.97
C LYS A 96 2.28 9.27 -18.92
N GLU A 97 1.64 8.43 -18.12
CA GLU A 97 0.18 8.37 -17.99
C GLU A 97 -0.37 9.56 -17.19
N VAL A 98 0.43 10.07 -16.26
CA VAL A 98 0.02 11.09 -15.29
C VAL A 98 0.40 12.52 -15.74
N LYS A 99 1.19 12.66 -16.81
CA LYS A 99 1.69 13.95 -17.30
C LYS A 99 0.58 14.96 -17.57
N ASP A 100 -0.43 14.57 -18.34
CA ASP A 100 -1.54 15.48 -18.71
C ASP A 100 -2.38 15.85 -17.49
N LEU A 101 -2.56 14.90 -16.57
CA LEU A 101 -3.22 15.12 -15.29
C LEU A 101 -2.48 16.16 -14.45
N LEU A 102 -1.16 16.04 -14.28
CA LEU A 102 -0.35 17.01 -13.52
C LEU A 102 -0.39 18.40 -14.15
N VAL A 103 -0.34 18.50 -15.48
CA VAL A 103 -0.46 19.78 -16.18
C VAL A 103 -1.83 20.42 -15.91
N SER A 104 -2.91 19.63 -15.92
CA SER A 104 -4.25 20.12 -15.63
C SER A 104 -4.41 20.62 -14.17
N LEU A 105 -3.70 20.00 -13.23
CA LEU A 105 -3.73 20.36 -11.82
C LEU A 105 -2.89 21.62 -11.51
N ASN A 106 -1.88 21.91 -12.33
CA ASN A 106 -0.97 23.05 -12.15
C ASN A 106 -1.46 24.36 -12.81
N GLN A 107 -2.76 24.45 -13.16
CA GLN A 107 -3.32 25.65 -13.80
C GLN A 107 -3.55 26.81 -12.81
N ASP A 108 -3.63 26.53 -11.51
CA ASP A 108 -3.65 27.57 -10.48
C ASP A 108 -2.23 28.13 -10.33
N LYS A 109 -1.94 29.26 -11.00
CA LYS A 109 -0.69 30.04 -10.88
C LYS A 109 -0.53 30.64 -9.48
N ASN A 110 -0.37 29.81 -8.46
CA ASN A 110 0.12 30.30 -7.19
C ASN A 110 1.62 30.61 -7.34
N LYS A 111 2.01 31.84 -7.00
CA LYS A 111 3.40 32.33 -7.00
C LYS A 111 4.20 31.70 -5.85
N THR A 112 4.07 30.41 -5.61
CA THR A 112 4.87 29.73 -4.59
C THR A 112 6.28 29.61 -5.16
N PRO A 113 7.29 30.28 -4.58
CA PRO A 113 8.65 30.16 -5.06
C PRO A 113 9.11 28.71 -4.85
N VAL A 114 9.53 28.06 -5.93
CA VAL A 114 10.20 26.76 -5.86
C VAL A 114 11.67 27.05 -5.67
N ILE A 115 12.18 26.76 -4.48
CA ILE A 115 13.61 26.86 -4.19
C ILE A 115 14.21 25.51 -4.59
N GLY A 116 14.96 25.52 -5.69
CA GLY A 116 15.82 24.42 -6.12
C GLY A 116 17.24 24.62 -5.60
#